data_AF-A0A833VY28-F1
#
_entry.id   AF-A0A833VY28-F1
#
_cell.length_a   1.000
_cell.length_b   1.000
_cell.length_c   1.000
_cell.angle_alpha   90.00
_cell.angle_beta   90.00
_cell.angle_gamma   90.00
#
_symmetry.space_group_name_H-M   'P 1'
#
loop_
_entity.id
_entity.type
_entity.pdbx_description
1 polymer ?
#
loop_
_entity_poly.entity_id
_entity_poly.type
_entity_poly.pdbx_seq_one_letter_code
_entity_poly.pdbx_strand_id
1 'polypeptide(L)'
;MGTVDGEAEWGLVAQMRTFVESQDPSAKETDNYTLRRFLRARYLDIEKGSSLFLKYLKWRKHEIPNGSKMNCPKESVLCVYCGFQNYYPERLGKVLLIHVPQIFMKAWKIVSPFLDKNTKEKLVFVEDKKLQEVLLEDIDESDQLPEIYGGKLPLVPIENA
;
A
#
# COMPACT_ATOMS: atom_id res chain seq x y z
N MET A 1 4.22 21.96 -15.58
CA MET A 1 3.64 23.00 -14.72
C MET A 1 3.59 22.44 -13.29
N GLY A 2 4.73 22.48 -12.59
CA GLY A 2 4.88 21.90 -11.25
C GLY A 2 4.44 22.91 -10.20
N THR A 3 3.39 22.57 -9.45
CA THR A 3 2.62 23.52 -8.65
C THR A 3 3.29 23.81 -7.31
N VAL A 4 3.05 25.01 -6.80
CA VAL A 4 3.46 25.56 -5.49
C VAL A 4 3.20 24.62 -4.31
N ASP A 5 2.31 23.64 -4.47
CA ASP A 5 1.97 22.60 -3.49
C ASP A 5 3.13 21.63 -3.21
N GLY A 6 3.96 21.34 -4.21
CA GLY A 6 5.07 20.38 -4.07
C GLY A 6 6.20 20.92 -3.20
N GLU A 7 6.48 22.22 -3.27
CA GLU A 7 7.55 22.86 -2.51
C GLU A 7 7.16 23.03 -1.03
N ALA A 8 5.91 23.38 -0.76
CA ALA A 8 5.34 23.43 0.58
C ALA A 8 5.38 22.06 1.29
N GLU A 9 5.11 20.98 0.55
CA GLU A 9 5.14 19.61 1.09
C GLU A 9 6.54 19.22 1.59
N TRP A 10 7.59 19.58 0.86
CA TRP A 10 8.97 19.28 1.27
C TRP A 10 9.39 20.03 2.54
N GLY A 11 8.85 21.23 2.76
CA GLY A 11 9.01 21.95 4.03
C GLY A 11 8.44 21.16 5.22
N LEU A 12 7.28 20.52 5.05
CA LEU A 12 6.66 19.67 6.09
C LEU A 12 7.46 18.38 6.31
N VAL A 13 8.01 17.79 5.25
CA VAL A 13 8.91 16.62 5.35
C VAL A 13 10.14 16.94 6.18
N ALA A 14 10.75 18.12 5.96
CA ALA A 14 11.90 18.56 6.74
C ALA A 14 11.55 18.74 8.23
N GLN A 15 10.41 19.37 8.53
CA GLN A 15 9.93 19.53 9.91
C GLN A 15 9.66 18.18 10.59
N MET A 16 8.96 17.27 9.90
CA MET A 16 8.74 15.91 10.41
C MET A 16 10.07 15.18 10.65
N ARG A 17 11.05 15.30 9.74
CA ARG A 17 12.37 14.69 9.92
C ARG A 17 13.03 15.13 11.23
N THR A 18 13.12 16.43 11.46
CA THR A 18 13.71 16.97 12.69
C THR A 18 12.99 16.43 13.93
N PHE A 19 11.65 16.37 13.88
CA PHE A 19 10.84 15.85 14.97
C PHE A 19 11.07 14.36 15.24
N VAL A 20 11.05 13.50 14.21
CA VAL A 20 11.23 12.05 14.40
C VAL A 20 12.66 11.68 14.77
N GLU A 21 13.67 12.39 14.25
CA GLU A 21 15.08 12.18 14.60
C GLU A 21 15.39 12.56 16.05
N SER A 22 14.67 13.55 16.60
CA SER A 22 14.77 13.90 18.03
C SER A 22 14.26 12.78 18.95
N GLN A 23 13.33 11.95 18.47
CA GLN A 23 12.72 10.88 19.26
C GLN A 23 13.39 9.51 19.02
N ASP A 24 13.78 9.20 17.79
CA ASP A 24 14.50 7.97 17.44
C ASP A 24 15.63 8.29 16.43
N PRO A 25 16.90 8.27 16.87
CA PRO A 25 18.04 8.56 16.00
C PRO A 25 18.15 7.65 14.76
N SER A 26 17.58 6.44 14.79
CA SER A 26 17.61 5.55 13.62
C SER A 26 16.75 6.07 12.46
N ALA A 27 15.90 7.09 12.70
CA ALA A 27 15.15 7.75 11.63
C ALA A 27 16.08 8.36 10.56
N LYS A 28 17.34 8.66 10.90
CA LYS A 28 18.36 9.15 9.95
C LYS A 28 18.62 8.19 8.79
N GLU A 29 18.49 6.88 9.02
CA GLU A 29 18.69 5.85 7.99
C GLU A 29 17.56 5.83 6.95
N THR A 30 16.42 6.45 7.26
CA THR A 30 15.24 6.43 6.39
C THR A 30 15.24 7.61 5.43
N ASP A 31 14.88 7.38 4.18
CA ASP A 31 14.84 8.40 3.13
C ASP A 31 13.65 9.36 3.26
N ASN A 32 13.79 10.57 2.68
CA ASN A 32 12.75 11.61 2.70
C ASN A 32 11.46 11.21 1.96
N TYR A 33 11.54 10.35 0.94
CA TYR A 33 10.34 9.89 0.24
C TYR A 33 9.51 8.95 1.11
N THR A 34 10.16 8.15 1.96
CA THR A 34 9.48 7.35 2.97
C THR A 34 8.78 8.27 3.97
N LEU A 35 9.45 9.27 4.54
CA LEU A 35 8.80 10.23 5.45
C LEU A 35 7.59 10.92 4.80
N ARG A 36 7.73 11.31 3.52
CA ARG A 36 6.66 11.90 2.71
C ARG A 36 5.43 10.99 2.61
N ARG A 37 5.60 9.67 2.48
CA ARG A 37 4.48 8.71 2.45
C ARG A 37 3.71 8.69 3.78
N PHE A 38 4.43 8.72 4.90
CA PHE A 38 3.80 8.75 6.23
C PHE A 38 3.05 10.06 6.49
N LEU A 39 3.58 11.20 6.00
CA LEU A 39 2.86 12.48 6.03
C LEU A 39 1.59 12.45 5.18
N ARG A 40 1.69 12.01 3.93
CA ARG A 40 0.53 11.93 3.02
C ARG A 40 -0.59 11.06 3.58
N ALA A 41 -0.25 9.91 4.15
CA ALA A 41 -1.23 9.01 4.75
C ALA A 41 -1.98 9.61 5.96
N ARG A 42 -1.52 10.75 6.50
CA ARG A 42 -2.17 11.49 7.59
C ARG A 42 -2.52 12.92 7.18
N TYR A 43 -2.77 13.16 5.89
CA TYR A 43 -3.21 14.46 5.36
C TYR A 43 -2.22 15.59 5.67
N LEU A 44 -0.92 15.29 5.61
CA LEU A 44 0.18 16.23 5.87
C LEU A 44 0.25 16.74 7.32
N ASP A 45 -0.43 16.07 8.25
CA ASP A 45 -0.35 16.34 9.69
C ASP A 45 0.97 15.78 10.26
N ILE A 46 1.83 16.69 10.74
CA ILE A 46 3.17 16.35 11.23
C ILE A 46 3.10 15.44 12.46
N GLU A 47 2.22 15.71 13.41
CA GLU A 47 2.15 14.95 14.66
C GLU A 47 1.64 13.54 14.41
N LYS A 48 0.54 13.41 13.66
CA LYS A 48 -0.03 12.10 13.32
C LYS A 48 0.91 11.31 12.41
N GLY A 49 1.54 11.96 11.43
CA GLY A 49 2.52 11.34 10.53
C GLY A 49 3.75 10.85 11.29
N SER A 50 4.29 11.68 12.18
CA SER A 50 5.45 11.34 13.02
C SER A 50 5.16 10.20 13.98
N SER A 51 4.01 10.25 14.66
CA SER A 51 3.56 9.18 15.56
C SER A 51 3.42 7.85 14.83
N LEU A 52 2.83 7.86 13.63
CA LEU A 52 2.71 6.69 12.77
C LEU A 52 4.09 6.14 12.36
N PHE A 53 5.01 7.02 11.97
CA PHE A 53 6.36 6.65 11.55
C PHE A 53 7.18 6.05 12.70
N LEU A 54 7.11 6.64 13.89
CA LEU A 54 7.79 6.11 15.08
C LEU A 54 7.22 4.76 15.50
N LYS A 55 5.89 4.56 15.39
CA LYS A 55 5.26 3.25 15.57
C LYS A 55 5.79 2.23 14.55
N TYR A 56 5.91 2.63 13.29
CA TYR A 56 6.51 1.80 12.24
C TYR A 56 7.97 1.42 12.55
N LEU A 57 8.81 2.36 13.00
CA LEU A 57 10.20 2.06 13.36
C LEU A 57 10.30 1.05 14.51
N LYS A 58 9.47 1.20 15.54
CA LYS A 58 9.39 0.25 16.66
C LYS A 58 8.98 -1.14 16.19
N TRP A 59 7.92 -1.23 15.38
CA TRP A 59 7.47 -2.48 14.78
C TRP A 59 8.56 -3.12 13.90
N ARG A 60 9.24 -2.32 13.08
CA ARG A 60 10.32 -2.78 12.20
C ARG A 60 11.47 -3.42 12.99
N LYS A 61 11.87 -2.79 14.10
CA LYS A 61 12.98 -3.28 14.94
C LYS A 61 12.62 -4.56 15.71
N HIS A 62 11.38 -4.67 16.19
CA HIS A 62 11.01 -5.72 17.14
C HIS A 62 10.21 -6.88 16.53
N GLU A 63 9.31 -6.61 15.58
CA GLU A 63 8.35 -7.60 15.09
C GLU A 63 8.80 -8.27 13.80
N ILE A 64 9.50 -7.56 12.89
CA ILE A 64 9.97 -8.15 11.63
C ILE A 64 10.91 -9.34 11.86
N PRO A 65 11.93 -9.25 12.74
CA PRO A 65 12.81 -10.40 13.01
C PRO A 65 12.08 -11.58 13.65
N ASN A 66 10.95 -11.33 14.32
CA ASN A 66 10.17 -12.32 15.06
C ASN A 66 8.97 -12.87 14.26
N GLY A 67 8.97 -12.72 12.93
CA GLY A 67 7.92 -13.25 12.06
C GLY A 67 6.81 -12.26 11.69
N SER A 68 7.09 -10.95 11.77
CA SER A 68 6.23 -9.86 11.27
C SER A 68 4.77 -9.92 11.75
N LYS A 69 4.56 -10.03 13.07
CA LYS A 69 3.19 -9.98 13.62
C LYS A 69 2.61 -8.59 13.41
N MET A 70 1.54 -8.54 12.61
CA MET A 70 0.82 -7.30 12.39
C MET A 70 -0.26 -7.16 13.46
N ASN A 71 0.04 -6.45 14.55
CA ASN A 71 -0.95 -6.17 15.58
C ASN A 71 -2.08 -5.33 15.00
N CYS A 72 -3.20 -5.99 14.78
CA CYS A 72 -4.34 -5.46 14.07
C CYS A 72 -5.57 -5.63 14.95
N PRO A 73 -6.21 -4.54 15.38
CA PRO A 73 -7.30 -4.60 16.35
C PRO A 73 -8.62 -5.16 15.79
N LYS A 74 -8.65 -5.60 14.53
CA LYS A 74 -9.86 -6.05 13.83
C LYS A 74 -9.63 -7.46 13.30
N GLU A 75 -10.47 -8.42 13.68
CA GLU A 75 -10.41 -9.82 13.22
C GLU A 75 -11.08 -10.05 11.85
N SER A 76 -10.99 -9.09 10.92
CA SER A 76 -11.72 -9.13 9.64
C SER A 76 -10.82 -8.83 8.45
N VAL A 77 -11.31 -8.99 7.21
CA VAL A 77 -10.60 -8.67 5.95
C VAL A 77 -10.02 -7.24 5.94
N LEU A 78 -10.64 -6.33 6.69
CA LEU A 78 -10.15 -4.97 6.91
C LEU A 78 -8.77 -4.92 7.59
N CYS A 79 -8.35 -6.02 8.21
CA CYS A 79 -7.10 -6.13 8.93
C CYS A 79 -5.88 -6.06 8.02
N VAL A 80 -5.93 -6.78 6.90
CA VAL A 80 -4.88 -6.76 5.89
C VAL A 80 -4.70 -5.32 5.38
N TYR A 81 -5.81 -4.66 5.06
CA TYR A 81 -5.79 -3.25 4.65
C TYR A 81 -5.25 -2.32 5.75
N CYS A 82 -5.74 -2.43 6.99
CA CYS A 82 -5.27 -1.62 8.12
C CYS A 82 -3.77 -1.79 8.38
N GLY A 83 -3.26 -3.00 8.22
CA GLY A 83 -1.85 -3.27 8.37
C GLY A 83 -1.00 -2.63 7.28
N PHE A 84 -1.42 -2.75 6.00
CA PHE A 84 -0.78 -2.00 4.92
C PHE A 84 -0.84 -0.48 5.16
N GLN A 85 -1.98 0.07 5.59
CA GLN A 85 -2.09 1.51 5.87
C GLN A 85 -1.23 1.99 7.04
N ASN A 86 -0.94 1.14 8.02
CA ASN A 86 -0.18 1.52 9.20
C ASN A 86 1.32 1.33 9.05
N TYR A 87 1.76 0.28 8.34
CA TYR A 87 3.17 -0.06 8.21
C TYR A 87 3.73 0.19 6.81
N TYR A 88 2.86 0.27 5.79
CA TYR A 88 3.21 0.50 4.39
C TYR A 88 2.34 1.61 3.75
N PRO A 89 2.28 2.81 4.36
CA PRO A 89 1.43 3.90 3.86
C PRO A 89 1.79 4.28 2.42
N GLU A 90 0.79 4.60 1.61
CA GLU A 90 0.95 5.05 0.21
C GLU A 90 1.81 4.11 -0.66
N ARG A 91 1.80 2.79 -0.36
CA ARG A 91 2.49 1.77 -1.17
C ARG A 91 1.57 1.02 -2.11
N LEU A 92 0.30 0.87 -1.72
CA LEU A 92 -0.69 0.18 -2.54
C LEU A 92 -1.21 1.12 -3.63
N GLY A 93 -0.90 0.82 -4.88
CA GLY A 93 -1.38 1.52 -6.06
C GLY A 93 -2.78 1.06 -6.48
N LYS A 94 -2.88 -0.16 -7.02
CA LYS A 94 -4.14 -0.82 -7.41
C LYS A 94 -4.13 -2.29 -6.95
N VAL A 95 -5.31 -2.84 -6.73
CA VAL A 95 -5.58 -4.26 -6.47
C VAL A 95 -6.54 -4.73 -7.55
N LEU A 96 -6.06 -5.57 -8.45
CA LEU A 96 -6.86 -6.16 -9.51
C LEU A 96 -7.46 -7.48 -9.00
N LEU A 97 -8.78 -7.54 -8.89
CA LEU A 97 -9.52 -8.73 -8.48
C LEU A 97 -10.04 -9.42 -9.74
N ILE A 98 -9.44 -10.56 -10.06
CA ILE A 98 -9.68 -11.35 -11.28
C ILE A 98 -10.43 -12.64 -10.94
N HIS A 99 -11.19 -13.20 -11.88
CA HIS A 99 -11.97 -14.44 -11.69
C HIS A 99 -12.88 -14.41 -10.46
N VAL A 100 -13.43 -13.24 -10.15
CA VAL A 100 -14.27 -13.04 -8.98
C VAL A 100 -15.66 -13.63 -9.24
N PRO A 101 -16.10 -14.65 -8.47
CA PRO A 101 -17.41 -15.24 -8.68
C PRO A 101 -18.53 -14.25 -8.35
N GLN A 102 -19.65 -14.34 -9.06
CA GLN A 102 -20.78 -13.41 -8.93
C GLN A 102 -21.35 -13.30 -7.50
N ILE A 103 -21.24 -14.37 -6.70
CA ILE A 103 -21.64 -14.35 -5.29
C ILE A 103 -20.79 -13.40 -4.45
N PHE A 104 -19.50 -13.26 -4.77
CA PHE A 104 -18.61 -12.31 -4.11
C PHE A 104 -19.08 -10.87 -4.36
N MET A 105 -19.50 -10.54 -5.58
CA MET A 105 -20.01 -9.20 -5.89
C MET A 105 -21.27 -8.84 -5.10
N LYS A 106 -22.12 -9.83 -4.79
CA LYS A 106 -23.26 -9.63 -3.89
C LYS A 106 -22.80 -9.33 -2.46
N ALA A 107 -21.86 -10.11 -1.93
CA ALA A 107 -21.27 -9.85 -0.62
C ALA A 107 -20.55 -8.49 -0.56
N TRP A 108 -19.86 -8.11 -1.63
CA TRP A 108 -19.18 -6.83 -1.75
C TRP A 108 -20.11 -5.63 -1.62
N LYS A 109 -21.33 -5.69 -2.17
CA LYS A 109 -22.33 -4.64 -1.99
C LYS A 109 -22.75 -4.44 -0.53
N ILE A 110 -22.66 -5.49 0.29
CA ILE A 110 -22.98 -5.45 1.72
C ILE A 110 -21.80 -4.92 2.53
N VAL A 111 -20.56 -5.29 2.17
CA VAL A 111 -19.34 -4.92 2.90
C VAL A 111 -18.82 -3.55 2.49
N SER A 112 -18.95 -3.17 1.23
CA SER A 112 -18.38 -1.93 0.69
C SER A 112 -18.81 -0.65 1.42
N PRO A 113 -20.04 -0.47 1.94
CA PRO A 113 -20.39 0.74 2.69
C PRO A 113 -19.48 1.03 3.89
N PHE A 114 -18.88 -0.01 4.47
CA PHE A 114 -17.97 0.11 5.62
C PHE A 114 -16.52 0.47 5.24
N LEU A 115 -16.21 0.50 3.94
CA LEU A 115 -14.88 0.83 3.43
C LEU A 115 -14.80 2.31 3.03
N ASP A 116 -13.68 2.95 3.36
CA ASP A 116 -13.41 4.32 2.95
C ASP A 116 -13.23 4.43 1.42
N LYS A 117 -13.38 5.66 0.92
CA LYS A 117 -13.31 5.96 -0.51
C LYS A 117 -11.96 5.59 -1.13
N ASN A 118 -10.85 5.88 -0.43
CA ASN A 118 -9.50 5.57 -0.92
C ASN A 118 -9.28 4.06 -1.01
N THR A 119 -9.83 3.26 -0.09
CA THR A 119 -9.81 1.79 -0.20
C THR A 119 -10.54 1.31 -1.43
N LYS A 120 -11.75 1.84 -1.67
CA LYS A 120 -12.61 1.42 -2.80
C LYS A 120 -11.96 1.74 -4.14
N GLU A 121 -11.38 2.93 -4.28
CA GLU A 121 -10.72 3.36 -5.52
C GLU A 121 -9.52 2.50 -5.88
N LYS A 122 -8.87 1.87 -4.89
CA LYS A 122 -7.76 0.94 -5.12
C LYS A 122 -8.20 -0.45 -5.56
N LEU A 123 -9.46 -0.83 -5.32
CA LEU A 123 -9.98 -2.17 -5.64
C LEU A 123 -10.68 -2.15 -6.99
N VAL A 124 -10.05 -2.78 -7.98
CA VAL A 124 -10.56 -2.84 -9.35
C VAL A 124 -11.04 -4.27 -9.62
N PHE A 125 -12.33 -4.40 -9.89
CA PHE A 125 -12.95 -5.67 -10.27
C PHE A 125 -12.84 -5.83 -11.78
N VAL A 126 -12.10 -6.84 -12.21
CA VAL A 126 -11.84 -7.07 -13.63
C VAL A 126 -12.79 -8.16 -14.14
N GLU A 127 -13.52 -7.84 -15.22
CA GLU A 127 -14.36 -8.82 -15.90
C GLU A 127 -13.49 -9.80 -16.69
N ASP A 128 -13.83 -11.10 -16.67
CA ASP A 128 -13.06 -12.13 -17.36
C ASP A 128 -12.85 -11.84 -18.85
N LYS A 129 -13.83 -11.21 -19.51
CA LYS A 129 -13.78 -10.83 -20.93
C LYS A 129 -12.77 -9.73 -21.24
N LYS A 130 -12.42 -8.91 -20.26
CA LYS A 130 -11.50 -7.76 -20.37
C LYS A 130 -10.19 -7.97 -19.59
N LEU A 131 -9.99 -9.18 -19.07
CA LEU A 131 -8.90 -9.50 -18.16
C LEU A 131 -7.53 -9.14 -18.75
N GLN A 132 -7.25 -9.64 -19.95
CA GLN A 132 -5.96 -9.43 -20.60
C GLN A 132 -5.73 -7.96 -20.97
N GLU A 133 -6.76 -7.28 -21.46
CA GLU A 133 -6.69 -5.85 -21.83
C GLU A 133 -6.32 -4.98 -20.62
N VAL A 134 -7.04 -5.15 -19.50
CA VAL A 134 -6.79 -4.38 -18.27
C VAL A 134 -5.42 -4.70 -17.67
N LEU A 135 -4.99 -5.97 -17.70
CA LEU A 135 -3.69 -6.37 -17.17
C LEU A 135 -2.54 -5.82 -18.02
N LEU A 136 -2.65 -5.81 -19.33
CA LEU A 136 -1.63 -5.27 -20.23
C LEU A 136 -1.60 -3.73 -20.25
N GLU A 137 -2.71 -3.06 -19.93
CA GLU A 137 -2.74 -1.60 -19.73
C GLU A 137 -2.03 -1.20 -18.43
N ASP A 138 -2.28 -1.93 -17.34
CA ASP A 138 -1.71 -1.60 -16.03
C ASP A 138 -0.28 -2.17 -15.82
N ILE A 139 0.14 -3.14 -16.64
CA ILE A 139 1.46 -3.79 -16.59
C ILE A 139 2.11 -3.67 -17.97
N ASP A 140 2.90 -2.61 -18.16
CA ASP A 140 3.54 -2.26 -19.43
C ASP A 140 4.45 -3.36 -20.02
N GLU A 141 4.98 -4.25 -19.17
CA GLU A 141 5.90 -5.31 -19.58
C GLU A 141 5.19 -6.66 -19.71
N SER A 142 4.86 -7.06 -20.95
CA SER A 142 4.32 -8.39 -21.28
C SER A 142 5.19 -9.54 -20.74
N ASP A 143 6.48 -9.28 -20.55
CA ASP A 143 7.48 -10.26 -20.11
C ASP A 143 7.40 -10.53 -18.59
N GLN A 144 6.71 -9.68 -17.83
CA GLN A 144 6.46 -9.89 -16.40
C GLN A 144 5.16 -10.61 -16.12
N LEU A 145 4.24 -10.64 -17.10
CA LEU A 145 2.93 -11.25 -16.94
C LEU A 145 2.97 -12.72 -17.37
N PRO A 146 2.41 -13.65 -16.56
CA PRO A 146 2.27 -15.04 -16.96
C PRO A 146 1.47 -15.24 -18.26
N GLU A 147 1.81 -16.28 -19.02
CA GLU A 147 1.11 -16.65 -20.27
C GLU A 147 -0.41 -16.82 -20.06
N ILE A 148 -0.84 -17.37 -18.92
CA ILE A 148 -2.26 -17.56 -18.58
C ILE A 148 -3.06 -16.25 -18.51
N TYR A 149 -2.38 -15.12 -18.36
CA TYR A 149 -2.97 -13.78 -18.30
C TYR A 149 -2.67 -12.93 -19.54
N GLY A 150 -2.11 -13.54 -20.60
CA GLY A 150 -1.82 -12.86 -21.87
C GLY A 150 -0.41 -12.25 -21.96
N GLY A 151 0.49 -12.56 -21.03
CA GLY A 151 1.90 -12.19 -21.12
C GLY A 151 2.77 -13.26 -21.77
N LYS A 152 4.08 -13.17 -21.56
CA LYS A 152 5.11 -14.05 -22.14
C LYS A 152 5.91 -14.81 -21.09
N LEU A 153 5.62 -14.62 -19.79
CA LEU A 153 6.36 -15.28 -18.73
C LEU A 153 5.89 -16.74 -18.61
N PRO A 154 6.77 -17.73 -18.85
CA PRO A 154 6.41 -19.14 -18.69
C PRO A 154 6.22 -19.47 -17.20
N LEU A 155 5.24 -20.31 -16.89
CA LEU A 155 5.04 -20.80 -15.53
C LEU A 155 6.13 -21.82 -15.19
N VAL A 156 7.03 -21.47 -14.28
CA VAL A 156 8.03 -22.39 -13.73
C VAL A 156 7.46 -23.02 -12.46
N PRO A 157 7.37 -24.36 -12.37
CA PRO A 157 7.00 -25.03 -11.12
C PRO A 157 7.95 -24.64 -9.98
N ILE A 158 7.42 -24.41 -8.77
CA ILE A 158 8.19 -23.93 -7.61
C ILE A 158 9.38 -24.85 -7.28
N GLU A 159 9.23 -26.15 -7.55
CA GLU A 159 10.27 -27.16 -7.39
C GLU A 159 11.49 -26.98 -8.32
N ASN A 160 11.35 -26.18 -9.38
CA ASN A 160 12.40 -25.88 -10.36
C ASN A 160 12.81 -24.39 -10.36
N ALA A 161 12.31 -23.59 -9.40
CA ALA A 161 12.54 -22.15 -9.30
C ALA A 161 13.81 -21.80 -8.48
#